data_AF-A0A1F2TI88-F1
#
_entry.id   AF-A0A1F2TI88-F1
#
_cell.length_a   1.000
_cell.length_b   1.000
_cell.length_c   1.000
_cell.angle_alpha   90.00
_cell.angle_beta   90.00
_cell.angle_gamma   90.00
#
_symmetry.space_group_name_H-M   'P 1'
#
loop_
_entity.id
_entity.type
_entity.pdbx_description
1 polymer ?
#
loop_
_entity_poly.entity_id
_entity_poly.type
_entity_poly.pdbx_seq_one_letter_code
_entity_poly.pdbx_strand_id
1 'polypeptide(L)' 'MADNETGVRIHSEASGAHWVAWVPDSNGKPQDAIVLVGETREEAEKRATAWGERRAARGV' A
#
# COMPACT_ATOMS: atom_id res chain seq x y z
N MET A 1 -7.95 -3.22 -19.54
CA MET A 1 -7.98 -2.72 -18.16
C MET A 1 -8.47 -3.87 -17.29
N ALA A 2 -7.55 -4.72 -16.86
CA ALA A 2 -7.80 -5.81 -15.94
C ALA A 2 -6.47 -6.07 -15.21
N ASP A 3 -6.30 -5.34 -14.12
CA ASP A 3 -5.31 -5.55 -13.07
C ASP A 3 -5.56 -6.92 -12.41
N ASN A 4 -5.01 -8.00 -12.99
CA ASN A 4 -4.96 -9.27 -12.28
C ASN A 4 -3.71 -10.08 -12.64
N GLU A 5 -2.61 -9.78 -11.94
CA GLU A 5 -1.46 -10.68 -11.87
C GLU A 5 -0.68 -10.41 -10.57
N THR A 6 -1.19 -10.97 -9.47
CA THR A 6 -0.46 -11.18 -8.19
C THR A 6 0.11 -9.94 -7.48
N GLY A 7 -0.26 -8.73 -7.91
CA GLY A 7 0.14 -7.49 -7.26
C GLY A 7 -0.72 -7.20 -6.03
N VAL A 8 -0.08 -6.90 -4.90
CA VAL A 8 -0.76 -6.35 -3.73
C VAL A 8 -1.48 -5.07 -4.17
N ARG A 9 -2.80 -4.99 -4.00
CA ARG A 9 -3.55 -3.76 -4.29
C ARG A 9 -3.02 -2.66 -3.37
N ILE A 10 -2.61 -1.53 -3.94
CA ILE A 10 -2.13 -0.37 -3.19
C ILE A 10 -3.10 0.77 -3.39
N HIS A 11 -3.51 1.39 -2.29
CA HIS A 11 -4.22 2.65 -2.31
C HIS A 11 -3.23 3.76 -1.96
N SER A 12 -3.22 4.84 -2.72
CA SER A 12 -2.38 6.02 -2.47
C SER A 12 -3.23 7.28 -2.45
N GLU A 13 -2.93 8.19 -1.53
CA GLU A 13 -3.63 9.45 -1.34
C GLU A 13 -2.64 10.57 -1.03
N ALA A 14 -2.90 11.77 -1.57
CA ALA A 14 -2.11 12.95 -1.25
C ALA A 14 -2.57 13.52 0.09
N SER A 15 -1.67 13.66 1.05
CA SER A 15 -1.93 14.20 2.37
C SER A 15 -1.05 15.43 2.59
N GLY A 16 -1.53 16.59 2.15
CA GLY A 16 -0.81 17.85 2.24
C GLY A 16 0.50 17.86 1.46
N ALA A 17 1.62 17.94 2.18
CA ALA A 17 2.97 17.98 1.61
C ALA A 17 3.59 16.58 1.38
N HIS A 18 2.92 15.51 1.80
CA HIS A 18 3.38 14.13 1.63
C HIS A 18 2.35 13.26 0.93
N TRP A 19 2.79 12.10 0.47
CA TRP A 19 1.94 11.05 -0.05
C TRP A 19 1.83 9.93 0.96
N VAL A 20 0.63 9.41 1.13
CA VAL A 20 0.37 8.23 1.95
C VAL A 20 -0.07 7.10 1.03
N ALA A 21 0.40 5.89 1.31
CA ALA A 21 -0.04 4.69 0.63
C ALA A 21 -0.23 3.55 1.61
N TRP A 22 -1.18 2.68 1.34
CA TRP A 22 -1.49 1.53 2.18
C TRP A 22 -2.03 0.38 1.34
N VAL A 23 -1.96 -0.82 1.92
CA VAL A 23 -2.67 -1.99 1.38
C VAL A 23 -4.09 -1.95 1.95
N PRO A 24 -5.13 -1.83 1.12
CA PRO A 24 -6.50 -1.87 1.59
C PRO A 24 -6.91 -3.31 1.94
N ASP A 25 -7.61 -3.45 3.05
CA ASP A 25 -8.34 -4.67 3.40
C ASP A 25 -9.64 -4.78 2.56
N SER A 26 -10.43 -5.84 2.76
CA SER A 26 -11.69 -6.06 2.04
C SER A 26 -12.69 -4.91 2.20
N ASN A 27 -12.57 -4.09 3.25
CA ASN A 27 -13.41 -2.91 3.48
C ASN A 27 -12.77 -1.58 2.97
N GLY A 28 -11.69 -1.64 2.19
CA GLY A 28 -10.99 -0.46 1.67
C GLY A 28 -10.15 0.32 2.68
N LYS A 29 -10.13 -0.11 3.94
CA LYS A 29 -9.34 0.50 5.02
C LYS A 29 -7.90 -0.03 5.03
N PRO A 30 -6.92 0.74 5.52
CA PRO A 30 -5.55 0.25 5.69
C PRO A 30 -5.53 -1.01 6.55
N GLN A 31 -4.95 -2.07 6.00
CA GLN A 31 -4.75 -3.32 6.72
C GLN A 31 -3.85 -3.06 7.93
N ASP A 32 -4.27 -3.55 9.11
CA ASP A 32 -3.65 -3.29 10.42
C ASP A 32 -3.55 -1.80 10.81
N ALA A 33 -4.33 -0.93 10.16
CA ALA A 33 -4.22 0.52 10.33
C ALA A 33 -2.81 1.07 10.01
N ILE A 34 -2.06 0.37 9.15
CA ILE A 34 -0.72 0.80 8.72
C ILE A 34 -0.81 1.62 7.43
N VAL A 35 -0.27 2.84 7.48
CA VAL A 35 -0.11 3.75 6.34
C VAL A 35 1.37 4.11 6.17
N LEU A 36 1.84 4.09 4.92
CA LEU A 36 3.24 4.31 4.56
C LEU A 36 3.34 5.69 3.92
N VAL A 37 4.16 6.55 4.50
CA VAL A 37 4.36 7.92 4.01
C VAL A 37 5.57 7.95 3.07
N GLY A 38 5.45 8.65 1.95
CA GLY A 38 6.51 8.99 1.02
C GLY A 38 6.47 10.47 0.64
N GLU A 39 7.61 11.04 0.26
CA GLU A 39 7.67 12.40 -0.27
C GLU A 39 6.96 12.49 -1.64
N THR A 40 6.97 11.40 -2.39
CA THR A 40 6.28 11.25 -3.67
C THR A 40 5.32 10.08 -3.64
N ARG A 41 4.35 10.09 -4.57
CA ARG A 41 3.39 9.01 -4.75
C ARG A 41 4.08 7.65 -4.95
N GLU A 42 5.05 7.59 -5.86
CA GLU A 42 5.80 6.36 -6.16
C GLU A 42 6.57 5.83 -4.94
N GLU A 43 7.16 6.72 -4.13
CA GLU A 43 7.88 6.33 -2.92
C GLU A 43 6.91 5.71 -1.90
N ALA A 44 5.75 6.33 -1.70
CA ALA A 44 4.72 5.79 -0.82
C ALA A 44 4.22 4.41 -1.33
N GLU A 45 3.92 4.31 -2.63
CA GLU A 45 3.44 3.08 -3.26
C GLU A 45 4.47 1.95 -3.15
N LYS A 46 5.75 2.20 -3.45
CA LYS A 46 6.83 1.20 -3.29
C LYS A 46 6.94 0.70 -1.85
N ARG A 47 6.83 1.61 -0.87
CA ARG A 47 6.86 1.26 0.56
C ARG A 47 5.66 0.39 0.95
N ALA A 48 4.47 0.73 0.47
CA ALA A 48 3.25 -0.04 0.73
C ALA A 48 3.30 -1.43 0.08
N THR A 49 3.80 -1.54 -1.15
CA THR A 49 4.03 -2.82 -1.82
C THR A 49 5.02 -3.69 -1.05
N ALA A 50 6.20 -3.15 -0.74
CA ALA A 50 7.22 -3.89 0.00
C ALA A 50 6.73 -4.32 1.39
N TRP A 51 5.90 -3.49 2.05
CA TRP A 51 5.25 -3.86 3.30
C TRP A 51 4.26 -5.03 3.10
N GLY A 52 3.40 -4.97 2.07
CA GLY A 52 2.43 -6.02 1.76
C GLY A 52 3.10 -7.35 1.42
N GLU A 53 4.17 -7.33 0.62
CA GLU A 53 4.97 -8.51 0.29
C GLU A 53 5.63 -9.11 1.53
N ARG A 54 6.25 -8.27 2.38
CA ARG A 54 6.83 -8.72 3.65
C ARG A 54 5.79 -9.33 4.58
N ARG A 55 4.56 -8.79 4.57
CA ARG A 55 3.45 -9.33 5.36
C ARG A 55 3.00 -10.69 4.83
N ALA A 56 2.84 -10.83 3.52
CA ALA A 56 2.50 -12.11 2.88
C ALA A 56 3.58 -13.17 3.16
N ALA A 57 4.86 -12.78 3.12
CA ALA A 57 5.98 -13.67 3.42
C ALA A 57 6.08 -14.05 4.92
N ARG A 58 5.51 -13.26 5.83
CA ARG A 58 5.55 -13.49 7.29
C ARG A 58 4.32 -14.24 7.82
N GLY A 59 3.40 -14.62 6.94
CA GLY A 59 2.16 -15.34 7.26
C GLY A 59 2.20 -16.86 7.00
N VAL A 60 3.40 -17.48 6.98
CA VAL A 60 3.58 -18.94 6.89
C VAL A 60 4.17 -19.52 8.17
#